data_AF-A0A0Q8BRK5-F1
#
_entry.id   AF-A0A0Q8BRK5-F1
#
_cell.length_a   1.000
_cell.length_b   1.000
_cell.length_c   1.000
_cell.angle_alpha   90.00
_cell.angle_beta   90.00
_cell.angle_gamma   90.00
#
_symmetry.space_group_name_H-M   'P 1'
#
loop_
_entity.id
_entity.type
_entity.pdbx_description
1 polymer ?
#
loop_
_entity_poly.entity_id
_entity_poly.type
_entity_poly.pdbx_seq_one_letter_code
_entity_poly.pdbx_strand_id
1 'polypeptide(L)'
;MKLHTLAHSRTGDKGDTSNISIIAYRAQDYPLLCEQLTVERVTAFFKDLLDPLAAPVRRYELPNVQALNFVLPGILRGGVTRSLALDAHGKCLGSALLDLDLTTPT
;
A
#
# COMPACT_ATOMS: atom_id res chain seq x y z
N MET A 1 -0.54 16.03 -6.53
CA MET A 1 -0.09 16.24 -5.14
C MET A 1 0.36 14.89 -4.60
N LYS A 2 1.50 14.79 -3.90
CA LYS A 2 2.00 13.49 -3.44
C LYS A 2 1.21 12.95 -2.23
N LEU A 3 0.98 11.64 -2.17
CA LEU A 3 0.28 11.00 -1.07
C LEU A 3 0.94 11.26 0.30
N HIS A 4 2.28 11.31 0.36
CA HIS A 4 3.03 11.61 1.59
C HIS A 4 2.69 12.98 2.22
N THR A 5 2.02 13.87 1.50
CA THR A 5 1.58 15.17 2.06
C THR A 5 0.31 15.05 2.89
N LEU A 6 -0.48 13.99 2.69
CA LEU A 6 -1.76 13.78 3.36
C LEU A 6 -1.78 12.60 4.34
N ALA A 7 -0.84 11.67 4.21
CA ALA A 7 -0.85 10.45 4.99
C ALA A 7 0.56 9.96 5.33
N HIS A 8 0.66 9.18 6.40
CA HIS A 8 1.82 8.35 6.70
C HIS A 8 1.48 6.87 6.48
N SER A 9 2.51 6.03 6.39
CA SER A 9 2.34 4.58 6.19
C SER A 9 3.01 3.75 7.27
N ARG A 10 2.45 2.57 7.53
CA ARG A 10 3.15 1.48 8.23
C ARG A 10 3.09 0.23 7.36
N THR A 11 4.08 -0.64 7.49
CA THR A 11 4.10 -1.93 6.79
C THR A 11 4.36 -3.07 7.76
N GLY A 12 3.91 -4.25 7.38
CA GLY A 12 4.14 -5.49 8.10
C GLY A 12 4.18 -6.66 7.14
N ASP A 13 5.13 -7.58 7.38
CA ASP A 13 5.32 -8.78 6.59
C ASP A 13 4.71 -10.02 7.25
N LYS A 14 4.15 -10.91 6.44
CA LYS A 14 3.75 -12.25 6.85
C LYS A 14 3.98 -13.23 5.71
N GLY A 15 5.08 -13.99 5.79
CA GLY A 15 5.45 -14.90 4.71
C GLY A 15 5.85 -14.10 3.46
N ASP A 16 5.18 -14.34 2.33
CA ASP A 16 5.40 -13.58 1.09
C ASP A 16 4.53 -12.32 0.96
N THR A 17 3.66 -12.09 1.94
CA THR A 17 2.62 -11.07 1.88
C THR A 17 3.07 -9.85 2.67
N SER A 18 2.85 -8.66 2.10
CA SER A 18 2.98 -7.39 2.83
C SER A 18 1.60 -6.81 3.09
N ASN A 19 1.40 -6.25 4.27
CA ASN A 19 0.37 -5.25 4.49
C ASN A 19 0.98 -3.84 4.44
N ILE A 20 0.20 -2.87 3.97
CA ILE A 20 0.56 -1.46 3.91
C ILE A 20 -0.64 -0.66 4.40
N SER A 21 -0.50 0.00 5.54
CA SER A 21 -1.48 0.95 6.01
C SER A 21 -1.17 2.35 5.48
N ILE A 22 -2.21 3.10 5.14
CA ILE A 22 -2.17 4.52 4.79
C ILE A 22 -3.10 5.23 5.76
N ILE A 23 -2.54 6.09 6.61
CA ILE A 23 -3.26 6.73 7.72
C ILE A 23 -3.22 8.23 7.46
N ALA A 24 -4.40 8.85 7.34
CA ALA A 24 -4.52 10.28 7.08
C ALA A 24 -3.94 11.10 8.25
N TYR A 25 -3.20 12.17 7.95
CA TYR A 25 -2.77 13.12 8.98
C TYR A 25 -3.94 13.92 9.54
N ARG A 26 -4.94 14.21 8.71
CA ARG A 26 -6.16 14.93 9.10
C ARG A 26 -7.37 14.12 8.64
N ALA A 27 -8.36 14.02 9.52
CA ALA A 27 -9.55 13.21 9.24
C ALA A 27 -10.32 13.64 7.98
N GLN A 28 -10.30 14.94 7.65
CA GLN A 28 -10.93 15.50 6.45
C GLN A 28 -10.34 14.99 5.13
N ASP A 29 -9.10 14.49 5.14
CA ASP A 29 -8.43 13.99 3.94
C ASP A 29 -8.79 12.53 3.66
N TYR A 30 -9.35 11.80 4.64
CA TYR A 30 -9.67 10.37 4.53
C TYR A 30 -10.63 10.02 3.38
N PRO A 31 -11.73 10.76 3.13
CA PRO A 31 -12.61 10.48 1.99
C PRO A 31 -11.88 10.53 0.63
N LEU A 32 -10.95 11.48 0.46
CA LEU A 32 -10.12 11.59 -0.75
C LEU A 32 -9.20 10.38 -0.90
N LEU A 33 -8.63 9.88 0.21
CA LEU A 33 -7.83 8.66 0.21
C LEU A 33 -8.68 7.44 -0.18
N CYS A 34 -9.89 7.30 0.37
CA CYS A 34 -10.82 6.22 0.00
C CYS A 34 -11.21 6.26 -1.48
N GLU A 35 -11.42 7.45 -2.04
CA GLU A 35 -11.75 7.62 -3.45
C GLU A 35 -10.59 7.25 -4.37
N GLN A 36 -9.38 7.72 -4.04
CA GLN A 36 -8.26 7.66 -4.97
C GLN A 36 -7.35 6.45 -4.80
N LEU A 37 -7.25 5.89 -3.60
CA LEU A 37 -6.47 4.69 -3.33
C LEU A 37 -7.37 3.47 -3.47
N THR A 38 -7.70 3.15 -4.72
CA THR A 38 -8.46 1.94 -5.06
C THR A 38 -7.55 0.72 -5.15
N VAL A 39 -8.13 -0.47 -5.10
CA VAL A 39 -7.38 -1.72 -5.28
C VAL A 39 -6.68 -1.74 -6.64
N GLU A 40 -7.35 -1.27 -7.68
CA GLU A 40 -6.85 -1.25 -9.06
C GLU A 40 -5.64 -0.32 -9.18
N ARG A 41 -5.70 0.88 -8.58
CA ARG A 41 -4.60 1.85 -8.63
C ARG A 41 -3.38 1.35 -7.88
N VAL A 42 -3.57 0.76 -6.69
CA VAL A 42 -2.46 0.19 -5.90
C VAL A 42 -1.86 -1.04 -6.58
N THR A 43 -2.70 -1.88 -7.20
CA THR A 43 -2.24 -3.03 -8.00
C THR A 43 -1.41 -2.56 -9.19
N ALA A 44 -1.87 -1.55 -9.93
CA ALA A 44 -1.15 -0.99 -11.05
C ALA A 44 0.19 -0.36 -10.63
N PHE A 45 0.23 0.30 -9.47
CA PHE A 45 1.45 0.88 -8.92
C PHE A 45 2.51 -0.18 -8.59
N PHE A 46 2.10 -1.34 -8.08
CA PHE A 46 3.00 -2.44 -7.70
C PHE A 46 3.09 -3.58 -8.72
N LYS A 47 2.60 -3.38 -9.95
CA LYS A 47 2.44 -4.44 -10.96
C LYS A 47 3.72 -5.24 -11.23
N ASP A 48 4.88 -4.57 -11.21
CA ASP A 48 6.17 -5.19 -11.56
C ASP A 48 6.78 -5.97 -10.38
N LEU A 49 6.25 -5.79 -9.17
CA LEU A 49 6.67 -6.47 -7.94
C LEU A 49 5.72 -7.60 -7.54
N LEU A 50 4.44 -7.51 -7.93
CA LEU A 50 3.44 -8.51 -7.62
C LEU A 50 3.69 -9.82 -8.39
N ASP A 51 3.53 -10.93 -7.68
CA ASP A 51 3.53 -12.25 -8.30
C ASP A 51 2.19 -12.46 -9.05
N PRO A 52 2.20 -12.68 -10.38
CA PRO A 52 0.98 -12.86 -11.16
C PRO A 52 0.19 -14.13 -10.78
N LEU A 53 0.80 -15.07 -10.06
CA LEU A 53 0.15 -16.28 -9.55
C LEU A 53 -0.42 -16.11 -8.13
N ALA A 54 -0.13 -14.99 -7.46
CA ALA A 54 -0.61 -14.74 -6.10
C ALA A 54 -2.07 -14.28 -6.09
N ALA A 55 -2.67 -14.31 -4.89
CA ALA A 55 -4.01 -13.81 -4.67
C ALA A 55 -4.09 -12.28 -4.91
N PRO A 56 -5.24 -11.76 -5.34
CA PRO A 56 -5.38 -10.34 -5.66
C PRO A 56 -5.16 -9.45 -4.42
N VAL A 57 -4.73 -8.21 -4.68
CA VAL A 57 -4.63 -7.16 -3.66
C VAL A 57 -6.00 -6.94 -3.02
N ARG A 58 -6.02 -6.79 -1.69
CA ARG A 58 -7.23 -6.48 -0.93
C ARG A 58 -7.08 -5.15 -0.24
N ARG A 59 -8.19 -4.41 -0.12
CA ARG A 59 -8.27 -3.15 0.61
C ARG A 59 -9.29 -3.27 1.73
N TYR A 60 -8.91 -2.76 2.90
CA TYR A 60 -9.75 -2.67 4.08
C TYR A 60 -9.84 -1.22 4.51
N GLU A 61 -11.06 -0.73 4.73
CA GLU A 61 -11.32 0.63 5.23
C GLU A 61 -11.46 0.60 6.74
N LEU A 62 -10.78 1.53 7.43
CA LEU A 62 -10.82 1.67 8.88
C LEU A 62 -11.24 3.11 9.25
N PRO A 63 -12.53 3.46 9.07
CA PRO A 63 -13.01 4.84 9.19
C PRO A 63 -12.79 5.46 10.58
N ASN A 64 -12.83 4.64 11.63
CA ASN A 64 -12.65 5.09 13.02
C ASN A 64 -11.23 5.59 13.32
N VAL A 65 -10.24 5.17 12.52
CA VAL A 65 -8.84 5.62 12.62
C VAL A 65 -8.34 6.28 11.33
N GLN A 66 -9.28 6.62 10.43
CA GLN A 66 -9.03 7.33 9.18
C GLN A 66 -7.90 6.69 8.36
N ALA A 67 -7.95 5.36 8.23
CA ALA A 67 -6.91 4.57 7.60
C ALA A 67 -7.44 3.60 6.55
N LEU A 68 -6.62 3.32 5.56
CA LEU A 68 -6.75 2.21 4.64
C LEU A 68 -5.67 1.18 4.96
N ASN A 69 -6.00 -0.10 4.81
CA ASN A 69 -5.01 -1.17 4.87
C ASN A 69 -5.08 -2.00 3.60
N PHE A 70 -3.97 -2.08 2.88
CA PHE A 70 -3.80 -2.93 1.73
C PHE A 70 -3.07 -4.21 2.11
N VAL A 71 -3.54 -5.34 1.61
CA VAL A 71 -2.85 -6.63 1.73
C VAL A 71 -2.45 -7.05 0.33
N LEU A 72 -1.15 -7.27 0.13
CA LEU A 72 -0.53 -7.56 -1.15
C LEU A 72 0.18 -8.92 -1.08
N PRO A 73 -0.53 -10.03 -1.40
CA PRO A 73 0.07 -11.36 -1.45
C PRO A 73 1.15 -11.47 -2.52
N GLY A 74 2.19 -12.27 -2.28
CA GLY A 74 3.26 -12.54 -3.25
C GLY A 74 4.26 -11.41 -3.49
N ILE A 75 3.99 -10.18 -3.02
CA ILE A 75 4.84 -9.01 -3.30
C ILE A 75 6.27 -9.13 -2.73
N LEU A 76 6.47 -9.96 -1.69
CA LEU A 76 7.79 -10.18 -1.09
C LEU A 76 8.57 -11.31 -1.77
N ARG A 77 8.08 -11.85 -2.90
CA ARG A 77 8.77 -12.85 -3.75
C ARG A 77 9.28 -14.07 -2.97
N GLY A 78 8.38 -14.70 -2.22
CA GLY A 78 8.70 -15.86 -1.39
C GLY A 78 9.09 -15.52 0.06
N GLY A 79 9.16 -14.23 0.41
CA GLY A 79 9.39 -13.74 1.76
C GLY A 79 10.86 -13.75 2.18
N VAL A 80 11.13 -13.35 3.43
CA VAL A 80 12.47 -13.10 3.99
C VAL A 80 13.48 -14.23 3.75
N THR A 81 13.03 -15.48 3.76
CA THR A 81 13.91 -16.66 3.65
C THR A 81 14.26 -17.04 2.22
N ARG A 82 13.53 -16.55 1.21
CA ARG A 82 13.69 -16.94 -0.20
C ARG A 82 13.85 -15.78 -1.16
N SER A 83 13.47 -14.57 -0.75
CA SER A 83 13.52 -13.39 -1.58
C SER A 83 14.97 -12.97 -1.83
N LEU A 84 15.29 -12.69 -3.08
CA LEU A 84 16.56 -12.07 -3.49
C LEU A 84 16.48 -10.54 -3.46
N ALA A 85 15.34 -9.97 -3.06
CA ALA A 85 15.14 -8.54 -3.00
C ALA A 85 15.95 -7.92 -1.86
N LEU A 86 16.48 -6.71 -2.09
CA LEU A 86 17.17 -5.94 -1.06
C LEU A 86 16.26 -5.64 0.14
N ASP A 87 14.97 -5.38 -0.12
CA ASP A 87 13.94 -5.18 0.89
C ASP A 87 13.04 -6.41 1.03
N ALA A 88 13.61 -7.53 1.46
CA ALA A 88 12.89 -8.80 1.61
C ALA A 88 11.74 -8.76 2.63
N HIS A 89 11.75 -7.77 3.54
CA HIS A 89 10.69 -7.52 4.51
C HIS A 89 9.63 -6.52 4.01
N GLY A 90 9.84 -5.87 2.86
CA GLY A 90 8.89 -4.88 2.32
C GLY A 90 8.75 -3.60 3.17
N LYS A 91 9.78 -3.23 3.95
CA LYS A 91 9.74 -2.04 4.82
C LYS A 91 9.68 -0.75 4.01
N CYS A 92 10.26 -0.73 2.82
CA CYS A 92 10.28 0.41 1.92
C CYS A 92 9.00 0.51 1.07
N LEU A 93 8.16 -0.53 0.99
CA LEU A 93 6.93 -0.52 0.18
C LEU A 93 5.95 0.57 0.59
N GLY A 94 5.86 0.88 1.90
CA GLY A 94 5.05 1.98 2.39
C GLY A 94 5.54 3.33 1.86
N SER A 95 6.86 3.58 1.93
CA SER A 95 7.48 4.79 1.36
C SER A 95 7.29 4.87 -0.15
N ALA A 96 7.36 3.74 -0.86
CA ALA A 96 7.10 3.70 -2.29
C ALA A 96 5.66 4.12 -2.59
N LEU A 97 4.66 3.54 -1.89
CA LEU A 97 3.26 3.92 -2.09
C LEU A 97 2.99 5.38 -1.74
N LEU A 98 3.66 5.93 -0.71
CA LEU A 98 3.54 7.34 -0.34
C LEU A 98 4.06 8.32 -1.42
N ASP A 99 4.86 7.85 -2.38
CA ASP A 99 5.27 8.65 -3.54
C ASP A 99 4.22 8.69 -4.67
N LEU A 100 3.10 7.98 -4.52
CA LEU A 100 2.00 8.01 -5.48
C LEU A 100 1.40 9.41 -5.59
N ASP A 101 1.22 9.89 -6.83
CA ASP A 101 0.57 11.15 -7.12
C ASP A 101 -0.95 11.02 -7.03
N LEU A 102 -1.57 11.86 -6.19
CA LEU A 102 -3.01 12.06 -6.10
C LEU A 102 -3.45 13.18 -7.05
N THR A 103 -4.60 12.97 -7.66
CA THR A 103 -5.30 13.96 -8.48
C THR A 103 -5.90 15.01 -7.54
N THR A 104 -5.64 16.29 -7.75
CA THR A 104 -6.28 17.33 -6.95
C THR A 104 -7.73 17.47 -7.44
N PRO A 105 -8.74 17.42 -6.56
CA PRO A 105 -10.10 17.75 -6.98
C PRO A 105 -10.14 19.21 -7.45
N THR A 106 -10.66 19.43 -8.65
CA THR A 106 -10.90 20.76 -9.26
C THR A 106 -11.96 21.54 -8.51
#